data_AF-A0A966C0T9-F1
#
_entry.id   AF-A0A966C0T9-F1
#
_cell.length_a   1.000
_cell.length_b   1.000
_cell.length_c   1.000
_cell.angle_alpha   90.00
_cell.angle_beta   90.00
_cell.angle_gamma   90.00
#
_symmetry.space_group_name_H-M   'P 1'
#
loop_
_entity.id
_entity.type
_entity.pdbx_description
1 polymer ?
#
loop_
_entity_poly.entity_id
_entity_poly.type
_entity_poly.pdbx_seq_one_letter_code
_entity_poly.pdbx_strand_id
1 'polypeptide(L)'
;MEIYFIIFAVLIVAFATAVFLFSRHLKKKRLLQALNLKILLVRLPQKKSEQKTKEDFLKEMNLSSQLFGALAGLNSPFALEAAVHNIGEEIHFYIATSKDSIEFVSRQIEGLWSEAKIETTNDYNIFNPSGVNSGIYLKQKSSYILPIRTYLEADMDTFSTILSGLSKINEIGEGAGIQILARAAPGSAKKTIYSAIERLKKGEKIENVLKGGAINAKDIQKAVSGETKKEEKIIDSEAIKALELKMSKPLLAVNFRVLVSSPSQYQTNAILEGISGGIAQFSAPSRQELKIIKPRDLNNLIYQFSFREFDDSQSMILNTEELTSMFHLPSFSTEVPKINWLKSKEAPPPANLPSKGTLIGESFFRGERKSVYVSEDDRRLHVYAIGQTGTGKSTLMTNMAVEDIRQGKGIAVVDPHGDLIEKILGLIPEKRFEDVIVFDPSDRWRPLGLNMLECDLNRPEEKTFIANEMQGIFNKLFLAETMGPMFEQYMKNALLL
;
A
#
# COMPACT_ATOMS: atom_id res chain seq x y z
N MET A 1 34.98 -43.48 42.01
CA MET A 1 34.94 -42.17 41.31
C MET A 1 34.53 -42.29 39.85
N GLU A 2 34.86 -43.36 39.15
CA GLU A 2 34.55 -43.54 37.71
C GLU A 2 33.04 -43.54 37.38
N ILE A 3 32.20 -44.16 38.21
CA ILE A 3 30.74 -44.21 38.00
C ILE A 3 30.10 -42.82 38.00
N TYR A 4 30.53 -41.92 38.89
CA TYR A 4 30.02 -40.54 38.95
C TYR A 4 30.44 -39.71 37.73
N PHE A 5 31.62 -39.99 37.16
CA PHE A 5 32.10 -39.31 35.95
C PHE A 5 31.30 -39.73 34.72
N ILE A 6 30.96 -41.03 34.62
CA ILE A 6 30.10 -41.57 33.56
C ILE A 6 28.68 -40.99 33.65
N ILE A 7 28.09 -40.96 34.85
CA ILE A 7 26.76 -40.36 35.07
C ILE A 7 26.75 -38.87 34.70
N PHE A 8 27.79 -38.12 35.08
CA PHE A 8 27.92 -36.71 34.75
C PHE A 8 28.07 -36.48 33.24
N ALA A 9 28.87 -37.30 32.55
CA ALA A 9 29.01 -37.24 31.09
C ALA A 9 27.68 -37.55 30.37
N VAL A 10 26.94 -38.56 30.83
CA VAL A 10 25.62 -38.90 30.28
C VAL A 10 24.62 -37.77 30.49
N LEU A 11 24.63 -37.11 31.66
CA LEU A 11 23.77 -35.96 31.94
C LEU A 11 24.11 -34.76 31.05
N ILE A 12 25.40 -34.49 30.79
CA ILE A 12 25.81 -33.43 29.86
C ILE A 12 25.34 -33.74 28.44
N VAL A 13 25.52 -34.98 27.98
CA VAL A 13 25.08 -35.39 26.63
C VAL A 13 23.56 -35.33 26.51
N ALA A 14 22.81 -35.77 27.53
CA ALA A 14 21.35 -35.69 27.59
C ALA A 14 20.86 -34.24 27.62
N PHE A 15 21.52 -33.36 28.39
CA PHE A 15 21.21 -31.94 28.42
C PHE A 15 21.51 -31.26 27.07
N ALA A 16 22.67 -31.55 26.47
CA ALA A 16 23.04 -31.03 25.16
C ALA A 16 22.08 -31.50 24.05
N THR A 17 21.66 -32.76 24.07
CA THR A 17 20.66 -33.29 23.13
C THR A 17 19.27 -32.69 23.38
N ALA A 18 18.85 -32.51 24.63
CA ALA A 18 17.59 -31.83 24.96
C ALA A 18 17.59 -30.37 24.47
N VAL A 19 18.68 -29.62 24.72
CA VAL A 19 18.86 -28.24 24.21
C VAL A 19 18.87 -28.22 22.69
N PHE A 20 19.56 -29.18 22.04
CA PHE A 20 19.59 -29.29 20.58
C PHE A 20 18.20 -29.55 19.99
N LEU A 21 17.46 -30.54 20.51
CA LEU A 21 16.10 -30.86 20.07
C LEU A 21 15.14 -29.70 20.33
N PHE A 22 15.23 -29.05 21.48
CA PHE A 22 14.43 -27.88 21.82
C PHE A 22 14.71 -26.71 20.88
N SER A 23 15.99 -26.42 20.61
CA SER A 23 16.39 -25.37 19.65
C SER A 23 15.88 -25.67 18.23
N ARG A 24 15.92 -26.94 17.81
CA ARG A 24 15.40 -27.38 16.51
C ARG A 24 13.89 -27.26 16.43
N HIS A 25 13.17 -27.60 17.50
CA HIS A 25 11.72 -27.43 17.58
C HIS A 25 11.31 -25.95 17.50
N LEU A 26 12.01 -25.08 18.24
CA LEU A 26 11.80 -23.63 18.17
C LEU A 26 12.06 -23.07 16.77
N LYS A 27 13.18 -23.46 16.13
CA LYS A 27 13.48 -23.07 14.74
C LYS A 27 12.39 -23.52 13.77
N LYS A 28 11.91 -24.77 13.88
CA LYS A 28 10.83 -25.28 13.04
C LYS A 28 9.53 -24.48 13.24
N LYS A 29 9.17 -24.15 14.48
CA LYS A 29 8.00 -23.32 14.78
C LYS A 29 8.12 -21.92 14.18
N ARG A 30 9.29 -21.27 14.29
CA ARG A 30 9.56 -19.95 13.69
C ARG A 30 9.46 -20.00 12.16
N LEU A 31 10.04 -21.03 11.53
CA LEU A 31 9.96 -21.22 10.08
C LEU A 31 8.52 -21.42 9.61
N LEU A 32 7.72 -22.23 10.31
CA LEU A 32 6.31 -22.42 9.97
C LEU A 32 5.50 -21.12 10.12
N GLN A 33 5.81 -20.30 11.13
CA GLN A 33 5.21 -18.98 11.27
C GLN A 33 5.60 -18.04 10.12
N ALA A 34 6.89 -18.00 9.75
CA ALA A 34 7.39 -17.23 8.62
C ALA A 34 6.72 -17.60 7.29
N LEU A 35 6.57 -18.89 7.02
CA LEU A 35 5.90 -19.41 5.82
C LEU A 35 4.38 -19.11 5.80
N ASN A 36 3.79 -18.77 6.95
CA ASN A 36 2.40 -18.38 7.05
C ASN A 36 2.17 -16.86 6.93
N LEU A 37 3.24 -16.08 6.72
CA LEU A 37 3.10 -14.65 6.47
C LEU A 37 2.63 -14.41 5.04
N LYS A 38 1.79 -13.39 4.89
CA LYS A 38 1.36 -12.82 3.61
C LYS A 38 1.69 -11.34 3.61
N ILE A 39 2.01 -10.85 2.43
CA ILE A 39 2.50 -9.49 2.22
C ILE A 39 1.37 -8.70 1.56
N LEU A 40 1.05 -7.58 2.18
CA LEU A 40 0.09 -6.60 1.69
C LEU A 40 0.87 -5.43 1.11
N LEU A 41 0.74 -5.17 -0.18
CA LEU A 41 1.18 -3.93 -0.81
C LEU A 41 0.18 -2.83 -0.45
N VAL A 42 0.65 -1.76 0.17
CA VAL A 42 -0.17 -0.62 0.60
C VAL A 42 0.16 0.60 -0.25
N ARG A 43 -0.85 1.12 -0.96
CA ARG A 43 -0.72 2.32 -1.79
C ARG A 43 -1.70 3.39 -1.33
N LEU A 44 -1.20 4.60 -1.12
CA LEU A 44 -1.99 5.76 -0.73
C LEU A 44 -2.06 6.75 -1.91
N PRO A 45 -3.12 7.58 -2.01
CA PRO A 45 -3.17 8.66 -2.98
C PRO A 45 -2.20 9.78 -2.60
N GLN A 46 -1.59 10.41 -3.60
CA GLN A 46 -0.76 11.59 -3.38
C GLN A 46 -1.64 12.82 -3.12
N LYS A 47 -1.78 13.24 -1.87
CA LYS A 47 -2.48 14.48 -1.51
C LYS A 47 -1.55 15.68 -1.74
N LYS A 48 -1.78 16.46 -2.81
CA LYS A 48 -1.14 17.75 -3.01
C LYS A 48 -1.99 18.83 -2.32
N SER A 49 -1.70 19.15 -1.06
CA SER A 49 -2.30 20.30 -0.37
C SER A 49 -1.46 21.56 -0.58
N GLU A 50 -2.09 22.68 -0.93
CA GLU A 50 -1.45 24.00 -1.11
C GLU A 50 -1.19 24.70 0.24
N GLN A 51 -1.87 24.31 1.32
CA GLN A 51 -1.61 24.81 2.67
C GLN A 51 -1.29 23.64 3.60
N LYS A 52 0.00 23.49 3.89
CA LYS A 52 0.53 22.44 4.78
C LYS A 52 0.65 23.02 6.19
N THR A 53 -0.30 22.71 7.06
CA THR A 53 -0.20 23.13 8.47
C THR A 53 0.53 22.07 9.30
N LYS A 54 1.16 22.50 10.40
CA LYS A 54 1.76 21.60 11.40
C LYS A 54 0.72 20.64 12.00
N GLU A 55 -0.51 21.10 12.19
CA GLU A 55 -1.59 20.26 12.72
C GLU A 55 -1.94 19.10 11.79
N ASP A 56 -1.97 19.34 10.48
CA ASP A 56 -2.25 18.29 9.50
C ASP A 56 -1.14 17.23 9.48
N PHE A 57 0.11 17.65 9.65
CA PHE A 57 1.25 16.73 9.71
C PHE A 57 1.11 15.81 10.93
N LEU A 58 0.81 16.39 12.09
CA LEU A 58 0.60 15.62 13.31
C LEU A 58 -0.61 14.67 13.21
N LYS A 59 -1.69 15.08 12.54
CA LYS A 59 -2.85 14.22 12.29
C LYS A 59 -2.46 13.00 11.45
N GLU A 60 -1.74 13.17 10.35
CA GLU A 60 -1.29 12.05 9.49
C GLU A 60 -0.32 11.12 10.23
N MET A 61 0.64 11.65 11.00
CA MET A 61 1.54 10.82 11.81
C MET A 61 0.77 10.00 12.85
N ASN A 62 -0.24 10.61 13.47
CA ASN A 62 -1.09 9.92 14.43
C ASN A 62 -1.87 8.76 13.81
N LEU A 63 -2.25 8.81 12.53
CA LEU A 63 -2.87 7.66 11.85
C LEU A 63 -1.94 6.44 11.84
N SER A 64 -0.66 6.63 11.50
CA SER A 64 0.33 5.55 11.56
C SER A 64 0.56 5.06 12.99
N SER A 65 0.59 5.96 13.98
CA SER A 65 0.73 5.56 15.38
C SER A 65 -0.47 4.74 15.88
N GLN A 66 -1.69 5.11 15.46
CA GLN A 66 -2.91 4.37 15.76
C GLN A 66 -2.91 2.99 15.09
N LEU A 67 -2.49 2.90 13.82
CA LEU A 67 -2.31 1.62 13.13
C LEU A 67 -1.40 0.70 13.94
N PHE A 68 -0.22 1.17 14.35
CA PHE A 68 0.72 0.35 15.12
C PHE A 68 0.18 -0.03 16.50
N GLY A 69 -0.62 0.84 17.12
CA GLY A 69 -1.36 0.51 18.34
C GLY A 69 -2.36 -0.63 18.14
N ALA A 70 -3.11 -0.62 17.05
CA ALA A 70 -4.02 -1.70 16.70
C ALA A 70 -3.27 -3.01 16.38
N LEU A 71 -2.17 -2.92 15.62
CA LEU A 71 -1.34 -4.06 15.27
C LEU A 71 -0.58 -4.64 16.48
N ALA A 72 -0.34 -3.85 17.54
CA ALA A 72 0.24 -4.34 18.79
C ALA A 72 -0.65 -5.40 19.48
N GLY A 73 -1.95 -5.43 19.17
CA GLY A 73 -2.88 -6.45 19.68
C GLY A 73 -2.79 -7.80 18.97
N LEU A 74 -1.98 -7.93 17.91
CA LEU A 74 -1.82 -9.19 17.19
C LEU A 74 -1.00 -10.21 17.99
N ASN A 75 -1.41 -11.47 17.94
CA ASN A 75 -0.71 -12.60 18.57
C ASN A 75 0.57 -13.02 17.82
N SER A 76 0.69 -12.62 16.55
CA SER A 76 1.84 -12.90 15.70
C SER A 76 2.63 -11.61 15.41
N PRO A 77 3.95 -11.69 15.20
CA PRO A 77 4.70 -10.56 14.68
C PRO A 77 4.17 -10.10 13.33
N PHE A 78 4.33 -8.81 13.05
CA PHE A 78 4.09 -8.20 11.75
C PHE A 78 5.35 -7.49 11.27
N ALA A 79 5.50 -7.31 9.95
CA ALA A 79 6.58 -6.54 9.36
C ALA A 79 6.03 -5.29 8.67
N LEU A 80 6.74 -4.19 8.79
CA LEU A 80 6.55 -2.96 8.04
C LEU A 80 7.77 -2.79 7.14
N GLU A 81 7.57 -2.67 5.82
CA GLU A 81 8.67 -2.68 4.87
C GLU A 81 8.54 -1.52 3.88
N ALA A 82 9.65 -0.86 3.59
CA ALA A 82 9.80 0.08 2.48
C ALA A 82 10.92 -0.44 1.59
N ALA A 83 10.62 -0.76 0.34
CA ALA A 83 11.57 -1.46 -0.53
C ALA A 83 11.53 -0.97 -1.98
N VAL A 84 12.71 -0.96 -2.60
CA VAL A 84 12.91 -0.81 -4.04
C VAL A 84 13.41 -2.15 -4.57
N HIS A 85 12.71 -2.69 -5.56
CA HIS A 85 13.02 -3.99 -6.16
C HIS A 85 14.31 -3.94 -6.96
N ASN A 86 14.90 -5.09 -7.30
CA ASN A 86 16.09 -5.14 -8.15
C ASN A 86 15.84 -4.69 -9.62
N ILE A 87 14.57 -4.60 -10.00
CA ILE A 87 14.06 -4.14 -11.29
C ILE A 87 12.94 -3.15 -10.98
N GLY A 88 13.07 -1.93 -11.47
CA GLY A 88 12.24 -0.79 -11.14
C GLY A 88 12.89 0.13 -10.09
N GLU A 89 12.47 1.39 -10.09
CA GLU A 89 13.02 2.41 -9.19
C GLU A 89 11.99 2.95 -8.18
N GLU A 90 10.79 2.38 -8.15
CA GLU A 90 9.72 2.83 -7.27
C GLU A 90 9.88 2.28 -5.84
N ILE A 91 9.66 3.13 -4.83
CA ILE A 91 9.61 2.78 -3.41
C ILE A 91 8.22 2.26 -3.10
N HIS A 92 8.15 0.99 -2.73
CA HIS A 92 6.93 0.30 -2.36
C HIS A 92 6.83 0.13 -0.84
N PHE A 93 5.61 0.24 -0.32
CA PHE A 93 5.31 0.05 1.10
C PHE A 93 4.55 -1.26 1.29
N TYR A 94 5.05 -2.10 2.18
CA TYR A 94 4.45 -3.38 2.48
C TYR A 94 4.17 -3.54 3.98
N ILE A 95 3.11 -4.29 4.27
CA ILE A 95 2.83 -4.79 5.60
C ILE A 95 2.70 -6.31 5.51
N ALA A 96 3.57 -7.05 6.20
CA ALA A 96 3.49 -8.50 6.27
C ALA A 96 2.85 -8.93 7.58
N THR A 97 1.86 -9.82 7.51
CA THR A 97 1.13 -10.34 8.67
C THR A 97 0.73 -11.80 8.45
N SER A 98 0.26 -12.48 9.50
CA SER A 98 -0.23 -13.85 9.37
C SER A 98 -1.50 -13.91 8.51
N LYS A 99 -1.73 -15.02 7.81
CA LYS A 99 -2.92 -15.21 6.96
C LYS A 99 -4.23 -14.88 7.66
N ASP A 100 -4.36 -15.30 8.92
CA ASP A 100 -5.58 -15.14 9.71
C ASP A 100 -5.83 -13.67 10.09
N SER A 101 -4.78 -12.83 10.06
CA SER A 101 -4.85 -11.41 10.41
C SER A 101 -5.01 -10.49 9.21
N ILE A 102 -4.97 -10.99 7.96
CA ILE A 102 -5.02 -10.16 6.75
C ILE A 102 -6.24 -9.26 6.75
N GLU A 103 -7.43 -9.83 6.97
CA GLU A 103 -8.68 -9.06 6.93
C GLU A 103 -8.73 -7.99 8.03
N PHE A 104 -8.24 -8.31 9.23
CA PHE A 104 -8.14 -7.34 10.31
C PHE A 104 -7.20 -6.19 9.94
N VAL A 105 -6.00 -6.49 9.46
CA VAL A 105 -4.99 -5.48 9.08
C VAL A 105 -5.52 -4.60 7.94
N SER A 106 -6.10 -5.20 6.90
CA SER A 106 -6.69 -4.46 5.79
C SER A 106 -7.79 -3.49 6.25
N ARG A 107 -8.72 -3.97 7.11
CA ARG A 107 -9.78 -3.12 7.67
C ARG A 107 -9.24 -1.99 8.55
N GLN A 108 -8.17 -2.22 9.32
CA GLN A 108 -7.54 -1.15 10.12
C GLN A 108 -6.95 -0.07 9.20
N ILE A 109 -6.25 -0.45 8.14
CA ILE A 109 -5.66 0.50 7.19
C ILE A 109 -6.76 1.24 6.42
N GLU A 110 -7.77 0.56 5.89
CA GLU A 110 -8.89 1.21 5.17
C GLU A 110 -9.76 2.09 6.07
N GLY A 111 -9.80 1.81 7.37
CA GLY A 111 -10.49 2.64 8.36
C GLY A 111 -9.75 3.94 8.65
N LEU A 112 -8.41 3.90 8.67
CA LEU A 112 -7.55 5.07 8.92
C LEU A 112 -7.31 5.89 7.65
N TRP A 113 -7.15 5.23 6.52
CA TRP A 113 -7.00 5.81 5.19
C TRP A 113 -8.08 5.25 4.27
N SER A 114 -9.21 5.97 4.19
CA SER A 114 -10.38 5.55 3.40
C SER A 114 -10.10 5.32 1.92
N GLU A 115 -9.08 6.02 1.39
CA GLU A 115 -8.62 5.96 0.00
C GLU A 115 -7.42 5.03 -0.20
N ALA A 116 -6.98 4.31 0.83
CA ALA A 116 -5.90 3.34 0.70
C ALA A 116 -6.32 2.18 -0.19
N LYS A 117 -5.38 1.74 -1.03
CA LYS A 117 -5.51 0.51 -1.79
C LYS A 117 -4.56 -0.54 -1.23
N ILE A 118 -5.11 -1.71 -0.93
CA ILE A 118 -4.41 -2.82 -0.29
C ILE A 118 -4.54 -4.04 -1.19
N GLU A 119 -3.41 -4.60 -1.60
CA GLU A 119 -3.38 -5.80 -2.45
C GLU A 119 -2.49 -6.86 -1.81
N THR A 120 -2.99 -8.09 -1.72
CA THR A 120 -2.13 -9.22 -1.36
C THR A 120 -1.25 -9.56 -2.55
N THR A 121 0.06 -9.60 -2.36
CA THR A 121 1.04 -9.84 -3.43
C THR A 121 1.97 -11.01 -3.10
N ASN A 122 2.70 -11.46 -4.11
CA ASN A 122 3.84 -12.37 -3.92
C ASN A 122 5.02 -11.62 -3.29
N ASP A 123 5.99 -12.37 -2.78
CA ASP A 123 7.18 -11.75 -2.21
C ASP A 123 7.97 -10.97 -3.25
N TYR A 124 8.51 -9.84 -2.83
CA TYR A 124 9.33 -9.00 -3.69
C TYR A 124 10.80 -9.40 -3.60
N ASN A 125 11.59 -9.02 -4.60
CA ASN A 125 13.02 -9.31 -4.63
C ASN A 125 13.85 -8.03 -4.75
N ILE A 126 14.70 -7.79 -3.75
CA ILE A 126 15.69 -6.71 -3.78
C ILE A 126 17.07 -7.19 -4.25
N PHE A 127 17.28 -8.50 -4.36
CA PHE A 127 18.60 -9.08 -4.56
C PHE A 127 18.96 -9.15 -6.05
N ASN A 128 20.11 -8.58 -6.40
CA ASN A 128 20.73 -8.78 -7.69
C ASN A 128 21.41 -10.18 -7.72
N PRO A 129 21.04 -11.08 -8.66
CA PRO A 129 21.58 -12.44 -8.71
C PRO A 129 23.11 -12.55 -8.83
N SER A 130 23.73 -11.55 -9.48
CA SER A 130 25.18 -11.50 -9.69
C SER A 130 25.83 -10.35 -8.91
N GLY A 131 25.09 -9.74 -7.98
CA GLY A 131 25.53 -8.56 -7.25
C GLY A 131 26.17 -8.88 -5.90
N VAL A 132 26.48 -7.80 -5.18
CA VAL A 132 27.01 -7.80 -3.83
C VAL A 132 25.93 -7.30 -2.88
N ASN A 133 25.86 -7.92 -1.71
CA ASN A 133 24.89 -7.58 -0.67
C ASN A 133 25.60 -6.94 0.53
N SER A 134 24.94 -5.97 1.16
CA SER A 134 25.33 -5.45 2.46
C SER A 134 24.09 -5.22 3.31
N GLY A 135 24.26 -5.25 4.62
CA GLY A 135 23.16 -5.02 5.55
C GLY A 135 23.60 -4.48 6.88
N ILE A 136 22.64 -3.89 7.59
CA ILE A 136 22.76 -3.47 8.97
C ILE A 136 21.50 -3.83 9.75
N TYR A 137 21.62 -3.89 11.06
CA TYR A 137 20.49 -3.83 11.97
C TYR A 137 20.76 -2.82 13.08
N LEU A 138 19.69 -2.34 13.71
CA LEU A 138 19.80 -1.37 14.81
C LEU A 138 19.70 -2.03 16.18
N LYS A 139 20.38 -1.42 17.14
CA LYS A 139 20.26 -1.72 18.57
C LYS A 139 20.22 -0.44 19.38
N GLN A 140 19.54 -0.48 20.52
CA GLN A 140 19.64 0.59 21.51
C GLN A 140 21.01 0.53 22.22
N LYS A 141 21.68 1.67 22.34
CA LYS A 141 23.03 1.76 22.94
C LYS A 141 23.03 1.48 24.44
N SER A 142 22.03 2.01 25.12
CA SER A 142 21.84 1.91 26.57
C SER A 142 20.57 1.13 26.89
N SER A 143 20.15 1.11 28.15
CA SER A 143 18.88 0.48 28.54
C SER A 143 17.70 1.06 27.74
N TYR A 144 16.81 0.20 27.28
CA TYR A 144 15.62 0.53 26.47
C TYR A 144 14.59 1.43 27.18
N ILE A 145 14.87 1.79 28.43
CA ILE A 145 14.02 2.62 29.29
C ILE A 145 13.85 4.01 28.67
N LEU A 146 14.93 4.63 28.19
CA LEU A 146 14.86 5.96 27.57
C LEU A 146 14.19 5.91 26.19
N PRO A 147 13.34 6.90 25.86
CA PRO A 147 12.79 7.02 24.52
C PRO A 147 13.82 7.59 23.53
N ILE A 148 13.67 7.29 22.24
CA ILE A 148 14.36 8.01 21.17
C ILE A 148 13.73 9.39 20.95
N ARG A 149 14.43 10.29 20.25
CA ARG A 149 13.84 11.54 19.76
C ARG A 149 12.77 11.21 18.72
N THR A 150 11.56 11.75 18.87
CA THR A 150 10.42 11.47 17.99
C THR A 150 10.13 12.61 17.01
N TYR A 151 9.25 12.37 16.04
CA TYR A 151 8.77 13.40 15.10
C TYR A 151 8.14 14.62 15.82
N LEU A 152 7.62 14.45 17.05
CA LEU A 152 7.09 15.56 17.86
C LEU A 152 8.19 16.51 18.32
N GLU A 153 9.35 15.96 18.73
CA GLU A 153 10.52 16.74 19.15
C GLU A 153 11.36 17.23 17.96
N ALA A 154 11.29 16.54 16.83
CA ALA A 154 11.95 16.96 15.59
C ALA A 154 11.18 18.04 14.82
N ASP A 155 9.86 18.10 15.01
CA ASP A 155 8.93 18.99 14.29
C ASP A 155 9.01 18.84 12.76
N MET A 156 9.29 17.62 12.29
CA MET A 156 9.44 17.28 10.87
C MET A 156 9.21 15.79 10.63
N ASP A 157 9.02 15.42 9.36
CA ASP A 157 8.94 14.03 8.90
C ASP A 157 10.32 13.36 8.98
N THR A 158 10.58 12.67 10.08
CA THR A 158 11.85 11.99 10.34
C THR A 158 12.07 10.79 9.42
N PHE A 159 11.00 10.13 8.95
CA PHE A 159 11.17 8.93 8.12
C PHE A 159 11.54 9.28 6.68
N SER A 160 11.09 10.43 6.17
CA SER A 160 11.44 10.94 4.84
C SER A 160 12.95 11.00 4.60
N THR A 161 13.73 11.37 5.62
CA THR A 161 15.20 11.39 5.54
C THR A 161 15.77 10.00 5.27
N ILE A 162 15.21 8.94 5.87
CA ILE A 162 15.63 7.55 5.64
C ILE A 162 15.19 7.09 4.24
N LEU A 163 13.93 7.39 3.87
CA LEU A 163 13.38 7.07 2.55
C LEU A 163 14.13 7.75 1.41
N SER A 164 14.67 8.94 1.62
CA SER A 164 15.48 9.64 0.61
C SER A 164 16.74 8.87 0.21
N GLY A 165 17.23 7.97 1.06
CA GLY A 165 18.30 7.04 0.72
C GLY A 165 17.88 6.01 -0.34
N LEU A 166 16.60 5.62 -0.37
CA LEU A 166 16.04 4.67 -1.33
C LEU A 166 15.79 5.31 -2.70
N SER A 167 15.55 6.62 -2.78
CA SER A 167 15.21 7.28 -4.05
C SER A 167 16.40 7.41 -5.02
N LYS A 168 17.63 7.20 -4.52
CA LYS A 168 18.88 7.20 -5.30
C LYS A 168 19.19 5.87 -5.98
N ILE A 169 18.35 4.86 -5.80
CA ILE A 169 18.51 3.53 -6.39
C ILE A 169 18.23 3.61 -7.90
N ASN A 170 19.10 2.98 -8.68
CA ASN A 170 18.96 2.88 -10.13
C ASN A 170 17.87 1.87 -10.51
N GLU A 171 17.24 2.09 -11.67
CA GLU A 171 16.12 1.28 -12.14
C GLU A 171 16.46 -0.22 -12.35
N ILE A 172 17.70 -0.56 -12.68
CA ILE A 172 18.09 -1.94 -12.96
C ILE A 172 19.34 -2.32 -12.18
N GLY A 173 19.26 -3.45 -11.49
CA GLY A 173 20.40 -4.13 -10.88
C GLY A 173 20.74 -3.63 -9.48
N GLU A 174 20.05 -2.63 -8.96
CA GLU A 174 20.14 -2.17 -7.58
C GLU A 174 18.80 -2.39 -6.88
N GLY A 175 18.83 -2.76 -5.61
CA GLY A 175 17.63 -2.93 -4.79
C GLY A 175 17.97 -2.75 -3.33
N ALA A 176 17.00 -2.28 -2.55
CA ALA A 176 17.16 -2.13 -1.11
C ALA A 176 15.84 -2.28 -0.39
N GLY A 177 15.89 -2.71 0.86
CA GLY A 177 14.74 -2.84 1.72
C GLY A 177 15.04 -2.39 3.14
N ILE A 178 14.16 -1.56 3.68
CA ILE A 178 14.07 -1.25 5.10
C ILE A 178 12.96 -2.14 5.66
N GLN A 179 13.27 -2.95 6.67
CA GLN A 179 12.33 -3.85 7.31
C GLN A 179 12.28 -3.57 8.80
N ILE A 180 11.07 -3.35 9.31
CA ILE A 180 10.79 -3.29 10.74
C ILE A 180 9.86 -4.43 11.13
N LEU A 181 10.36 -5.37 11.92
CA LEU A 181 9.57 -6.43 12.51
C LEU A 181 9.12 -6.00 13.90
N ALA A 182 7.83 -6.08 14.19
CA ALA A 182 7.27 -5.68 15.47
C ALA A 182 6.30 -6.72 16.03
N ARG A 183 6.24 -6.79 17.35
CA ARG A 183 5.25 -7.57 18.12
C ARG A 183 5.06 -6.93 19.49
N ALA A 184 4.01 -7.30 20.21
CA ALA A 184 3.80 -6.85 21.59
C ALA A 184 5.07 -7.04 22.45
N ALA A 185 5.46 -6.00 23.18
CA ALA A 185 6.61 -6.10 24.08
C ALA A 185 6.31 -7.10 25.22
N PRO A 186 7.34 -7.82 25.72
CA PRO A 186 7.18 -8.67 26.90
C PRO A 186 6.61 -7.89 28.09
N GLY A 187 5.74 -8.50 28.89
CA GLY A 187 5.15 -7.86 30.07
C GLY A 187 6.17 -7.36 31.10
N SER A 188 7.41 -7.89 31.08
CA SER A 188 8.52 -7.40 31.88
C SER A 188 8.98 -5.99 31.50
N ALA A 189 8.87 -5.58 30.22
CA ALA A 189 9.34 -4.28 29.76
C ALA A 189 8.62 -3.13 30.49
N LYS A 190 7.29 -3.23 30.65
CA LYS A 190 6.49 -2.25 31.38
C LYS A 190 6.88 -2.18 32.86
N LYS A 191 7.15 -3.34 33.48
CA LYS A 191 7.63 -3.41 34.88
C LYS A 191 8.99 -2.74 35.04
N THR A 192 9.91 -2.95 34.09
CA THR A 192 11.24 -2.32 34.11
C THR A 192 11.13 -0.80 34.04
N ILE A 193 10.35 -0.26 33.09
CA ILE A 193 10.19 1.20 32.95
C ILE A 193 9.51 1.80 34.19
N TYR A 194 8.49 1.12 34.73
CA TYR A 194 7.85 1.53 35.99
C TYR A 194 8.84 1.59 37.16
N SER A 195 9.66 0.54 37.33
CA SER A 195 10.69 0.51 38.38
C SER A 195 11.74 1.61 38.22
N ALA A 196 12.06 1.97 36.97
CA ALA A 196 12.96 3.07 36.66
C ALA A 196 12.38 4.42 37.06
N ILE A 197 11.09 4.66 36.79
CA ILE A 197 10.37 5.87 37.21
C ILE A 197 10.37 5.99 38.74
N GLU A 198 10.08 4.90 39.46
CA GLU A 198 10.09 4.93 40.94
C GLU A 198 11.48 5.25 41.51
N ARG A 199 12.54 4.70 40.91
CA ARG A 199 13.93 4.96 41.31
C ARG A 199 14.34 6.41 41.07
N LEU A 200 13.97 6.98 39.91
CA LEU A 200 14.18 8.40 39.61
C LEU A 200 13.40 9.31 40.57
N LYS A 201 12.14 8.98 40.88
CA LYS A 201 11.33 9.72 41.88
C LYS A 201 11.93 9.70 43.28
N LYS A 202 12.69 8.65 43.63
CA LYS A 202 13.44 8.55 44.90
C LYS A 202 14.74 9.37 44.92
N GLY A 203 15.12 10.00 43.80
CA GLY A 203 16.30 10.84 43.64
C GLY A 203 17.55 10.09 43.16
N GLU A 204 17.40 8.89 42.57
CA GLU A 204 18.53 8.17 41.99
C GLU A 204 18.97 8.80 40.65
N LYS A 205 20.29 8.91 40.42
CA LYS A 205 20.84 9.43 39.16
C LYS A 205 20.51 8.51 37.99
N ILE A 206 20.17 9.11 36.85
CA ILE A 206 19.74 8.40 35.64
C ILE A 206 20.76 7.36 35.15
N GLU A 207 22.06 7.64 35.28
CA GLU A 207 23.12 6.71 34.90
C GLU A 207 23.07 5.39 35.69
N ASN A 208 22.72 5.43 36.98
CA ASN A 208 22.62 4.24 37.83
C ASN A 208 21.36 3.42 37.52
N VAL A 209 20.28 4.12 37.14
CA VAL A 209 19.03 3.49 36.67
C VAL A 209 19.28 2.78 35.33
N LEU A 210 20.03 3.40 34.41
CA LEU A 210 20.36 2.84 33.09
C LEU A 210 21.33 1.65 33.15
N LYS A 211 22.26 1.63 34.10
CA LYS A 211 23.22 0.53 34.28
C LYS A 211 22.58 -0.75 34.86
N GLY A 212 21.28 -0.74 35.16
CA GLY A 212 20.56 -1.93 35.61
C GLY A 212 21.09 -2.50 36.93
N GLY A 213 21.62 -1.65 37.80
CA GLY A 213 22.27 -2.07 39.03
C GLY A 213 21.31 -2.83 39.94
N ALA A 214 21.57 -4.12 40.14
CA ALA A 214 21.40 -4.73 41.44
C ALA A 214 22.14 -3.84 42.45
N ILE A 215 21.49 -3.57 43.58
CA ILE A 215 22.08 -2.80 44.69
C ILE A 215 23.49 -3.35 44.93
N ASN A 216 24.52 -2.56 44.64
CA ASN A 216 25.89 -2.98 44.86
C ASN A 216 26.07 -3.19 46.37
N ALA A 217 26.64 -4.33 46.79
CA ALA A 217 26.91 -4.60 48.21
C ALA A 217 27.75 -3.48 48.88
N LYS A 218 28.52 -2.72 48.08
CA LYS A 218 29.25 -1.52 48.52
C LYS A 218 28.36 -0.33 48.89
N ASP A 219 27.18 -0.18 48.28
CA ASP A 219 26.23 0.88 48.62
C ASP A 219 25.48 0.56 49.92
N ILE A 220 25.24 -0.73 50.21
CA ILE A 220 24.76 -1.20 51.51
C ILE A 220 25.84 -0.98 52.58
N GLN A 221 27.11 -1.27 52.27
CA GLN A 221 28.23 -1.07 53.19
C GLN A 221 28.43 0.43 53.53
N LYS A 222 28.24 1.33 52.56
CA LYS A 222 28.26 2.79 52.78
C LYS A 222 27.06 3.31 53.58
N ALA A 223 25.88 2.69 53.43
CA ALA A 223 24.70 3.02 54.23
C ALA A 223 24.86 2.57 55.70
N VAL A 224 25.62 1.50 55.95
CA VAL A 224 25.94 1.00 57.31
C VAL A 224 27.08 1.79 57.97
N SER A 225 27.97 2.42 57.20
CA SER A 225 29.15 3.15 57.73
C SER A 225 28.88 4.62 58.12
N GLY A 226 27.64 5.10 58.08
CA GLY A 226 27.26 6.37 58.72
C GLY A 226 27.79 7.67 58.08
N GLU A 227 28.43 7.64 56.92
CA GLU A 227 28.86 8.85 56.21
C GLU A 227 27.79 9.32 55.21
N THR A 228 26.72 9.96 55.70
CA THR A 228 25.77 10.66 54.82
C THR A 228 26.34 12.03 54.42
N LYS A 229 27.06 12.09 53.30
CA LYS A 229 27.07 13.31 52.50
C LYS A 229 25.65 13.52 51.99
N LYS A 230 24.99 14.61 52.43
CA LYS A 230 23.76 15.12 51.82
C LYS A 230 24.09 15.57 50.39
N GLU A 231 24.16 14.64 49.45
CA GLU A 231 24.00 14.99 48.04
C GLU A 231 22.56 15.48 47.86
N GLU A 232 22.40 16.71 47.38
CA GLU A 232 21.09 17.24 46.99
C GLU A 232 20.43 16.27 46.01
N LYS A 233 19.23 15.82 46.36
CA LYS A 233 18.43 14.94 45.50
C LYS A 233 17.93 15.76 44.31
N ILE A 234 18.72 15.80 43.24
CA ILE A 234 18.30 16.38 41.97
C ILE A 234 17.32 15.39 41.33
N ILE A 235 16.03 15.69 41.42
CA ILE A 235 14.99 14.92 40.74
C ILE A 235 14.97 15.38 39.28
N ASP A 236 15.33 14.48 38.37
CA ASP A 236 15.25 14.72 36.93
C ASP A 236 13.79 14.61 36.47
N SER A 237 13.05 15.71 36.60
CA SER A 237 11.63 15.81 36.25
C SER A 237 11.38 15.60 34.76
N GLU A 238 12.34 15.96 33.90
CA GLU A 238 12.23 15.79 32.45
C GLU A 238 12.34 14.31 32.07
N ALA A 239 13.33 13.59 32.60
CA ALA A 239 13.48 12.16 32.36
C ALA A 239 12.26 11.38 32.85
N ILE A 240 11.74 11.71 34.04
CA ILE A 240 10.52 11.08 34.58
C ILE A 240 9.34 11.27 33.62
N LYS A 241 9.11 12.51 33.16
CA LYS A 241 8.03 12.81 32.23
C LYS A 241 8.18 12.05 30.90
N ALA A 242 9.40 11.96 30.36
CA ALA A 242 9.68 11.21 29.14
C ALA A 242 9.36 9.72 29.29
N LEU A 243 9.69 9.11 30.43
CA LEU A 243 9.37 7.70 30.72
C LEU A 243 7.87 7.47 30.92
N GLU A 244 7.18 8.37 31.61
CA GLU A 244 5.73 8.32 31.79
C GLU A 244 5.01 8.42 30.44
N LEU A 245 5.45 9.33 29.55
CA LEU A 245 4.95 9.42 28.18
C LEU A 245 5.24 8.14 27.38
N LYS A 246 6.44 7.57 27.49
CA LYS A 246 6.79 6.31 26.81
C LYS A 246 5.85 5.17 27.22
N MET A 247 5.54 5.06 28.52
CA MET A 247 4.64 4.05 29.08
C MET A 247 3.16 4.27 28.78
N SER A 248 2.76 5.49 28.44
CA SER A 248 1.34 5.81 28.16
C SER A 248 0.84 5.19 26.85
N LYS A 249 1.76 4.78 25.96
CA LYS A 249 1.48 4.17 24.66
C LYS A 249 1.83 2.68 24.63
N PRO A 250 1.21 1.86 23.75
CA PRO A 250 1.57 0.46 23.60
C PRO A 250 3.07 0.29 23.31
N LEU A 251 3.71 -0.65 24.00
CA LEU A 251 5.12 -0.98 23.83
C LEU A 251 5.26 -2.18 22.90
N LEU A 252 6.18 -2.06 21.95
CA LEU A 252 6.49 -3.06 20.94
C LEU A 252 7.96 -3.49 21.08
N ALA A 253 8.19 -4.79 20.92
CA ALA A 253 9.51 -5.33 20.66
C ALA A 253 9.78 -5.26 19.15
N VAL A 254 10.88 -4.63 18.77
CA VAL A 254 11.13 -4.22 17.38
C VAL A 254 12.51 -4.66 16.91
N ASN A 255 12.61 -5.27 15.72
CA ASN A 255 13.86 -5.36 14.97
C ASN A 255 13.81 -4.38 13.80
N PHE A 256 14.88 -3.64 13.59
CA PHE A 256 15.03 -2.74 12.43
C PHE A 256 16.22 -3.22 11.62
N ARG A 257 16.02 -3.49 10.33
CA ARG A 257 17.02 -4.01 9.41
C ARG A 257 17.01 -3.21 8.12
N VAL A 258 18.19 -3.05 7.54
CA VAL A 258 18.36 -2.53 6.18
C VAL A 258 19.19 -3.53 5.40
N LEU A 259 18.74 -3.90 4.22
CA LEU A 259 19.49 -4.67 3.24
C LEU A 259 19.57 -3.92 1.93
N VAL A 260 20.72 -4.04 1.27
CA VAL A 260 21.01 -3.46 -0.03
C VAL A 260 21.68 -4.52 -0.88
N SER A 261 21.32 -4.58 -2.15
CA SER A 261 21.98 -5.38 -3.18
C SER A 261 22.26 -4.51 -4.40
N SER A 262 23.47 -4.60 -4.96
CA SER A 262 23.86 -3.82 -6.14
C SER A 262 24.97 -4.53 -6.92
N PRO A 263 25.31 -4.11 -8.15
CA PRO A 263 26.34 -4.79 -8.95
C PRO A 263 27.75 -4.74 -8.33
N SER A 264 28.08 -3.68 -7.58
CA SER A 264 29.39 -3.51 -6.94
C SER A 264 29.29 -3.17 -5.44
N GLN A 265 30.32 -3.54 -4.67
CA GLN A 265 30.43 -3.21 -3.24
C GLN A 265 30.41 -1.70 -2.97
N TYR A 266 30.98 -0.90 -3.89
CA TYR A 266 31.00 0.56 -3.77
C TYR A 266 29.57 1.13 -3.78
N GLN A 267 28.76 0.73 -4.75
CA GLN A 267 27.34 1.12 -4.83
C GLN A 267 26.57 0.63 -3.59
N THR A 268 26.81 -0.60 -3.15
CA THR A 268 26.12 -1.17 -1.98
C THR A 268 26.38 -0.32 -0.74
N ASN A 269 27.64 0.08 -0.53
CA ASN A 269 28.02 0.90 0.60
C ASN A 269 27.46 2.31 0.50
N ALA A 270 27.49 2.93 -0.70
CA ALA A 270 26.95 4.26 -0.91
C ALA A 270 25.44 4.35 -0.61
N ILE A 271 24.65 3.38 -1.08
CA ILE A 271 23.21 3.31 -0.80
C ILE A 271 22.98 3.07 0.71
N LEU A 272 23.72 2.13 1.30
CA LEU A 272 23.60 1.80 2.72
C LEU A 272 23.94 3.00 3.63
N GLU A 273 24.98 3.76 3.29
CA GLU A 273 25.36 4.99 3.98
C GLU A 273 24.30 6.09 3.82
N GLY A 274 23.73 6.23 2.62
CA GLY A 274 22.61 7.14 2.36
C GLY A 274 21.40 6.86 3.26
N ILE A 275 21.01 5.59 3.39
CA ILE A 275 19.90 5.17 4.28
C ILE A 275 20.30 5.35 5.75
N SER A 276 21.54 4.96 6.11
CA SER A 276 22.04 5.01 7.48
C SER A 276 22.20 6.43 8.02
N GLY A 277 22.49 7.40 7.16
CA GLY A 277 22.65 8.81 7.53
C GLY A 277 21.41 9.40 8.21
N GLY A 278 20.21 8.95 7.81
CA GLY A 278 18.95 9.36 8.44
C GLY A 278 18.74 8.81 9.86
N ILE A 279 19.50 7.80 10.32
CA ILE A 279 19.28 7.16 11.61
C ILE A 279 19.83 8.00 12.77
N ALA A 280 20.82 8.86 12.51
CA ALA A 280 21.44 9.71 13.53
C ALA A 280 20.45 10.71 14.16
N GLN A 281 19.41 11.12 13.43
CA GLN A 281 18.44 12.13 13.88
C GLN A 281 17.60 11.70 15.11
N PHE A 282 17.51 10.40 15.38
CA PHE A 282 16.75 9.85 16.51
C PHE A 282 17.49 9.97 17.86
N SER A 283 18.74 10.42 17.84
CA SER A 283 19.54 10.63 19.05
C SER A 283 19.46 12.09 19.49
N ALA A 284 19.34 12.32 20.80
CA ALA A 284 19.37 13.65 21.42
C ALA A 284 19.91 13.56 22.86
N PRO A 285 20.34 14.68 23.47
CA PRO A 285 20.68 14.70 24.90
C PRO A 285 19.52 14.14 25.74
N SER A 286 19.83 13.30 26.73
CA SER A 286 18.83 12.64 27.59
C SER A 286 17.79 11.79 26.85
N ARG A 287 18.09 11.37 25.61
CA ARG A 287 17.34 10.37 24.84
C ARG A 287 18.20 9.14 24.56
N GLN A 288 17.56 8.09 24.08
CA GLN A 288 18.24 6.88 23.65
C GLN A 288 19.03 7.12 22.36
N GLU A 289 20.22 6.55 22.28
CA GLU A 289 21.03 6.52 21.07
C GLU A 289 20.86 5.17 20.37
N LEU A 290 20.71 5.21 19.04
CA LEU A 290 20.63 4.01 18.20
C LEU A 290 22.01 3.70 17.62
N LYS A 291 22.48 2.47 17.85
CA LYS A 291 23.70 1.93 17.25
C LYS A 291 23.36 1.18 15.97
N ILE A 292 24.05 1.55 14.90
CA ILE A 292 24.09 0.79 13.66
C ILE A 292 25.10 -0.35 13.82
N ILE A 293 24.64 -1.59 13.63
CA ILE A 293 25.49 -2.78 13.74
C ILE A 293 25.57 -3.48 12.39
N LYS A 294 26.79 -3.71 11.91
CA LYS A 294 27.05 -4.60 10.77
C LYS A 294 27.01 -6.06 11.25
N PRO A 295 26.26 -6.96 10.59
CA PRO A 295 26.17 -8.35 11.01
C PRO A 295 27.52 -9.06 10.84
N ARG A 296 27.84 -9.98 11.76
CA ARG A 296 29.00 -10.87 11.59
C ARG A 296 28.76 -11.92 10.51
N ASP A 297 27.52 -12.38 10.40
CA ASP A 297 27.05 -13.32 9.38
C ASP A 297 25.95 -12.63 8.57
N LEU A 298 26.31 -12.14 7.39
CA LEU A 298 25.38 -11.47 6.48
C LEU A 298 24.34 -12.44 5.91
N ASN A 299 24.69 -13.71 5.67
CA ASN A 299 23.78 -14.71 5.12
C ASN A 299 22.64 -14.98 6.12
N ASN A 300 22.95 -15.03 7.40
CA ASN A 300 21.92 -15.13 8.44
C ASN A 300 21.01 -13.89 8.47
N LEU A 301 21.53 -12.67 8.29
CA LEU A 301 20.70 -11.46 8.21
C LEU A 301 19.78 -11.48 6.97
N ILE A 302 20.30 -11.90 5.81
CA ILE A 302 19.53 -12.07 4.57
C ILE A 302 18.41 -13.09 4.75
N TYR A 303 18.71 -14.23 5.38
CA TYR A 303 17.72 -15.25 5.70
C TYR A 303 16.63 -14.70 6.62
N GLN A 304 17.03 -14.04 7.72
CA GLN A 304 16.08 -13.45 8.67
C GLN A 304 15.22 -12.35 8.03
N PHE A 305 15.77 -11.57 7.09
CA PHE A 305 15.02 -10.58 6.34
C PHE A 305 13.99 -11.24 5.41
N SER A 306 14.43 -12.21 4.59
CA SER A 306 13.59 -12.86 3.59
C SER A 306 12.42 -13.63 4.23
N PHE A 307 12.69 -14.31 5.35
CA PHE A 307 11.68 -15.04 6.11
C PHE A 307 11.02 -14.20 7.20
N ARG A 308 11.33 -12.89 7.30
CA ARG A 308 10.74 -12.00 8.31
C ARG A 308 10.85 -12.58 9.73
N GLU A 309 11.98 -13.21 10.04
CA GLU A 309 12.21 -13.87 11.33
C GLU A 309 12.60 -12.85 12.39
N PHE A 310 11.83 -12.79 13.47
CA PHE A 310 12.14 -11.95 14.63
C PHE A 310 13.33 -12.52 15.42
N ASP A 311 14.34 -11.70 15.65
CA ASP A 311 15.53 -12.03 16.43
C ASP A 311 15.53 -11.26 17.75
N ASP A 312 15.30 -11.98 18.86
CA ASP A 312 15.31 -11.42 20.21
C ASP A 312 16.62 -10.71 20.55
N SER A 313 17.75 -11.17 20.00
CA SER A 313 19.05 -10.56 20.25
C SER A 313 19.20 -9.19 19.61
N GLN A 314 18.42 -8.88 18.57
CA GLN A 314 18.37 -7.60 17.85
C GLN A 314 17.20 -6.71 18.33
N SER A 315 16.46 -7.14 19.36
CA SER A 315 15.23 -6.47 19.78
C SER A 315 15.51 -5.14 20.47
N MET A 316 14.76 -4.12 20.07
CA MET A 316 14.61 -2.84 20.76
C MET A 316 13.21 -2.74 21.37
N ILE A 317 13.02 -1.93 22.41
CA ILE A 317 11.68 -1.63 22.94
C ILE A 317 11.32 -0.18 22.61
N LEU A 318 10.31 -0.03 21.77
CA LEU A 318 9.80 1.25 21.30
C LEU A 318 8.30 1.31 21.56
N ASN A 319 7.76 2.48 21.88
CA ASN A 319 6.32 2.68 21.83
C ASN A 319 5.85 2.97 20.39
N THR A 320 4.54 3.10 20.20
CA THR A 320 3.97 3.37 18.87
C THR A 320 4.43 4.70 18.27
N GLU A 321 4.71 5.73 19.06
CA GLU A 321 5.18 7.04 18.57
C GLU A 321 6.64 7.00 18.10
N GLU A 322 7.50 6.35 18.88
CA GLU A 322 8.89 6.09 18.51
C GLU A 322 8.95 5.26 17.23
N LEU A 323 8.11 4.22 17.13
CA LEU A 323 8.01 3.43 15.91
C LEU A 323 7.51 4.27 14.72
N THR A 324 6.50 5.12 14.90
CA THR A 324 6.04 6.07 13.87
C THR A 324 7.13 7.01 13.39
N SER A 325 8.02 7.44 14.28
CA SER A 325 9.17 8.28 13.89
C SER A 325 10.15 7.53 12.99
N MET A 326 10.28 6.22 13.16
CA MET A 326 11.18 5.35 12.39
C MET A 326 10.55 4.80 11.11
N PHE A 327 9.22 4.72 11.04
CA PHE A 327 8.46 4.28 9.88
C PHE A 327 7.02 4.76 9.98
N HIS A 328 6.51 5.32 8.89
CA HIS A 328 5.09 5.57 8.70
C HIS A 328 4.73 5.39 7.24
N LEU A 329 3.44 5.19 6.95
CA LEU A 329 2.97 5.19 5.56
C LEU A 329 3.17 6.58 4.94
N PRO A 330 3.39 6.68 3.62
CA PRO A 330 3.74 7.94 3.00
C PRO A 330 2.57 8.92 3.10
N SER A 331 2.85 10.16 3.51
CA SER A 331 1.83 11.19 3.73
C SER A 331 2.08 12.39 2.82
N PHE A 332 1.26 13.44 2.93
CA PHE A 332 1.49 14.68 2.19
C PHE A 332 2.83 15.37 2.54
N SER A 333 3.41 15.08 3.72
CA SER A 333 4.73 15.58 4.14
C SER A 333 5.89 14.83 3.48
N THR A 334 5.62 13.65 2.92
CA THR A 334 6.65 12.78 2.37
C THR A 334 7.00 13.25 0.95
N GLU A 335 7.92 14.20 0.86
CA GLU A 335 8.42 14.79 -0.39
C GLU A 335 9.52 13.96 -1.06
N VAL A 336 9.46 12.63 -0.93
CA VAL A 336 10.45 11.72 -1.52
C VAL A 336 9.97 11.30 -2.91
N PRO A 337 10.80 11.46 -3.97
CA PRO A 337 10.42 11.06 -5.32
C PRO A 337 10.38 9.52 -5.43
N LYS A 338 9.77 9.04 -6.53
CA LYS A 338 9.66 7.61 -6.86
C LYS A 338 8.88 6.76 -5.86
N ILE A 339 8.09 7.33 -4.95
CA ILE A 339 7.13 6.52 -4.18
C ILE A 339 6.05 5.96 -5.13
N ASN A 340 5.72 4.67 -4.98
CA ASN A 340 4.60 4.02 -5.68
C ASN A 340 3.27 4.52 -5.11
N TRP A 341 2.85 5.72 -5.55
CA TRP A 341 1.58 6.32 -5.20
C TRP A 341 0.43 5.67 -5.98
N LEU A 342 -0.78 5.71 -5.38
CA LEU A 342 -2.00 5.36 -6.09
C LEU A 342 -2.29 6.41 -7.18
N LYS A 343 -2.12 6.03 -8.45
CA LYS A 343 -2.30 6.93 -9.62
C LYS A 343 -3.77 7.28 -9.89
N SER A 344 -4.70 6.39 -9.55
CA SER A 344 -6.14 6.59 -9.74
C SER A 344 -6.91 6.10 -8.50
N LYS A 345 -7.92 6.87 -8.09
CA LYS A 345 -8.80 6.50 -6.98
C LYS A 345 -9.81 5.47 -7.47
N GLU A 346 -9.99 4.40 -6.70
CA GLU A 346 -11.12 3.49 -6.92
C GLU A 346 -12.39 4.17 -6.37
N ALA A 347 -13.39 4.34 -7.21
CA ALA A 347 -14.67 4.87 -6.77
C ALA A 347 -15.52 3.71 -6.23
N PRO A 348 -16.18 3.89 -5.06
CA PRO A 348 -17.12 2.89 -4.60
C PRO A 348 -18.24 2.74 -5.62
N PRO A 349 -18.71 1.51 -5.87
CA PRO A 349 -19.90 1.30 -6.67
C PRO A 349 -21.10 2.04 -6.04
N PRO A 350 -22.00 2.66 -6.83
CA PRO A 350 -23.25 3.20 -6.30
C PRO A 350 -24.02 2.15 -5.50
N ALA A 351 -24.58 2.54 -4.35
CA ALA A 351 -25.33 1.62 -3.49
C ALA A 351 -26.53 1.00 -4.24
N ASN A 352 -27.16 1.79 -5.11
CA ASN A 352 -28.31 1.45 -5.95
C ASN A 352 -27.89 0.91 -7.34
N LEU A 353 -26.80 0.16 -7.44
CA LEU A 353 -26.44 -0.50 -8.69
C LEU A 353 -27.56 -1.47 -9.14
N PRO A 354 -28.02 -1.39 -10.40
CA PRO A 354 -28.95 -2.37 -10.95
C PRO A 354 -28.34 -3.77 -10.91
N SER A 355 -29.18 -4.78 -10.62
CA SER A 355 -28.79 -6.21 -10.61
C SER A 355 -29.05 -6.92 -11.93
N LYS A 356 -29.75 -6.26 -12.87
CA LYS A 356 -30.15 -6.77 -14.18
C LYS A 356 -30.09 -5.64 -15.22
N GLY A 357 -29.95 -6.02 -16.48
CA GLY A 357 -29.91 -5.10 -17.62
C GLY A 357 -28.76 -5.45 -18.55
N THR A 358 -28.21 -4.44 -19.21
CA THR A 358 -27.03 -4.60 -20.07
C THR A 358 -25.76 -4.49 -19.23
N LEU A 359 -24.95 -5.54 -19.21
CA LEU A 359 -23.66 -5.54 -18.51
C LEU A 359 -22.69 -4.60 -19.21
N ILE A 360 -22.18 -3.60 -18.49
CA ILE A 360 -21.21 -2.63 -19.04
C ILE A 360 -19.79 -2.83 -18.49
N GLY A 361 -19.65 -3.54 -17.38
CA GLY A 361 -18.35 -3.85 -16.80
C GLY A 361 -18.44 -4.40 -15.38
N GLU A 362 -17.30 -4.40 -14.69
CA GLU A 362 -17.19 -4.80 -13.29
C GLU A 362 -16.56 -3.67 -12.48
N SER A 363 -17.12 -3.39 -11.30
CA SER A 363 -16.50 -2.56 -10.28
C SER A 363 -15.67 -3.45 -9.36
N PHE A 364 -14.43 -3.05 -9.13
CA PHE A 364 -13.58 -3.63 -8.10
C PHE A 364 -13.34 -2.56 -7.04
N PHE A 365 -13.78 -2.83 -5.80
CA PHE A 365 -13.58 -1.92 -4.69
C PHE A 365 -13.39 -2.74 -3.41
N ARG A 366 -12.29 -2.47 -2.68
CA ARG A 366 -11.96 -3.14 -1.40
C ARG A 366 -11.97 -4.67 -1.47
N GLY A 367 -11.46 -5.23 -2.55
CA GLY A 367 -11.39 -6.68 -2.75
C GLY A 367 -12.70 -7.32 -3.24
N GLU A 368 -13.80 -6.58 -3.29
CA GLU A 368 -15.08 -7.06 -3.80
C GLU A 368 -15.22 -6.75 -5.29
N ARG A 369 -15.66 -7.75 -6.06
CA ARG A 369 -16.04 -7.61 -7.46
C ARG A 369 -17.56 -7.54 -7.57
N LYS A 370 -18.07 -6.48 -8.19
CA LYS A 370 -19.51 -6.31 -8.44
C LYS A 370 -19.74 -5.96 -9.90
N SER A 371 -20.54 -6.78 -10.59
CA SER A 371 -20.96 -6.49 -11.97
C SER A 371 -21.80 -5.22 -12.01
N VAL A 372 -21.55 -4.38 -13.02
CA VAL A 372 -22.22 -3.10 -13.23
C VAL A 372 -23.13 -3.21 -14.44
N TYR A 373 -24.43 -3.04 -14.21
CA TYR A 373 -25.46 -3.09 -15.24
C TYR A 373 -26.06 -1.70 -15.46
N VAL A 374 -26.46 -1.42 -16.70
CA VAL A 374 -27.38 -0.32 -17.00
C VAL A 374 -28.77 -0.93 -17.13
N SER A 375 -29.73 -0.42 -16.36
CA SER A 375 -31.11 -0.90 -16.41
C SER A 375 -31.75 -0.53 -17.74
N GLU A 376 -32.79 -1.27 -18.16
CA GLU A 376 -33.55 -0.91 -19.36
C GLU A 376 -34.23 0.46 -19.23
N ASP A 377 -34.61 0.85 -18.01
CA ASP A 377 -35.24 2.14 -17.73
C ASP A 377 -34.27 3.30 -17.94
N ASP A 378 -33.04 3.15 -17.45
CA ASP A 378 -31.98 4.13 -17.66
C ASP A 378 -31.57 4.20 -19.15
N ARG A 379 -31.55 3.07 -19.85
CA ARG A 379 -31.24 3.05 -21.29
C ARG A 379 -32.25 3.79 -22.14
N ARG A 380 -33.52 3.86 -21.73
CA ARG A 380 -34.54 4.67 -22.42
C ARG A 380 -34.27 6.17 -22.34
N LEU A 381 -33.46 6.62 -21.37
CA LEU A 381 -33.04 8.02 -21.23
C LEU A 381 -31.79 8.36 -22.06
N HIS A 382 -31.36 7.44 -22.92
CA HIS A 382 -30.15 7.52 -23.75
C HIS A 382 -28.84 7.48 -22.94
N VAL A 383 -27.77 7.04 -23.61
CA VAL A 383 -26.43 6.94 -23.02
C VAL A 383 -25.49 7.85 -23.81
N TYR A 384 -24.82 8.76 -23.10
CA TYR A 384 -23.79 9.62 -23.68
C TYR A 384 -22.41 9.16 -23.23
N ALA A 385 -21.60 8.67 -24.18
CA ALA A 385 -20.26 8.16 -23.91
C ALA A 385 -19.18 9.08 -24.50
N ILE A 386 -18.36 9.67 -23.63
CA ILE A 386 -17.24 10.54 -23.99
C ILE A 386 -15.93 9.84 -23.68
N GLY A 387 -14.97 9.87 -24.60
CA GLY A 387 -13.63 9.36 -24.38
C GLY A 387 -12.70 9.71 -25.55
N GLN A 388 -11.44 9.98 -25.26
CA GLN A 388 -10.41 10.14 -26.30
C GLN A 388 -10.16 8.80 -27.00
N THR A 389 -9.55 8.83 -28.18
CA THR A 389 -9.13 7.62 -28.89
C THR A 389 -8.27 6.73 -27.99
N GLY A 390 -8.54 5.43 -27.97
CA GLY A 390 -7.82 4.46 -27.14
C GLY A 390 -8.33 4.31 -25.69
N THR A 391 -9.30 5.10 -25.24
CA THR A 391 -9.86 5.01 -23.88
C THR A 391 -10.91 3.90 -23.69
N GLY A 392 -11.22 3.14 -24.74
CA GLY A 392 -12.14 2.00 -24.67
C GLY A 392 -13.61 2.30 -25.02
N LYS A 393 -13.93 3.51 -25.53
CA LYS A 393 -15.30 3.87 -25.97
C LYS A 393 -15.91 2.83 -26.92
N SER A 394 -15.19 2.47 -27.99
CA SER A 394 -15.68 1.48 -28.97
C SER A 394 -15.86 0.10 -28.32
N THR A 395 -14.97 -0.30 -27.42
CA THR A 395 -15.07 -1.58 -26.68
C THR A 395 -16.33 -1.62 -25.82
N LEU A 396 -16.65 -0.53 -25.11
CA LEU A 396 -17.88 -0.43 -24.33
C LEU A 396 -19.12 -0.60 -25.23
N MET A 397 -19.16 0.10 -26.37
CA MET A 397 -20.27 0.01 -27.32
C MET A 397 -20.41 -1.40 -27.91
N THR A 398 -19.30 -2.05 -28.29
CA THR A 398 -19.29 -3.44 -28.77
C THR A 398 -19.87 -4.38 -27.72
N ASN A 399 -19.43 -4.27 -26.46
CA ASN A 399 -19.91 -5.14 -25.39
C ASN A 399 -21.41 -4.98 -25.15
N MET A 400 -21.92 -3.74 -25.14
CA MET A 400 -23.35 -3.48 -25.01
C MET A 400 -24.15 -4.07 -26.18
N ALA A 401 -23.69 -3.85 -27.42
CA ALA A 401 -24.32 -4.36 -28.63
C ALA A 401 -24.39 -5.89 -28.64
N VAL A 402 -23.30 -6.57 -28.31
CA VAL A 402 -23.20 -8.03 -28.28
C VAL A 402 -24.10 -8.61 -27.19
N GLU A 403 -24.15 -7.98 -26.02
CA GLU A 403 -25.03 -8.41 -24.94
C GLU A 403 -26.51 -8.33 -25.36
N ASP A 404 -26.91 -7.25 -26.04
CA ASP A 404 -28.26 -7.11 -26.58
C ASP A 404 -28.61 -8.15 -27.65
N ILE A 405 -27.69 -8.40 -28.60
CA ILE A 405 -27.87 -9.42 -29.64
C ILE A 405 -28.07 -10.81 -28.99
N ARG A 406 -27.27 -11.12 -27.96
CA ARG A 406 -27.38 -12.38 -27.20
C ARG A 406 -28.69 -12.51 -26.46
N GLN A 407 -29.20 -11.41 -25.91
CA GLN A 407 -30.52 -11.32 -25.27
C GLN A 407 -31.68 -11.34 -26.28
N GLY A 408 -31.41 -11.41 -27.59
CA GLY A 408 -32.45 -11.48 -28.63
C GLY A 408 -32.99 -10.12 -29.04
N LYS A 409 -32.37 -9.01 -28.64
CA LYS A 409 -32.78 -7.67 -29.03
C LYS A 409 -32.25 -7.31 -30.43
N GLY A 410 -32.91 -6.37 -31.08
CA GLY A 410 -32.43 -5.73 -32.31
C GLY A 410 -31.59 -4.51 -31.97
N ILE A 411 -30.54 -4.27 -32.77
CA ILE A 411 -29.69 -3.09 -32.64
C ILE A 411 -29.46 -2.47 -34.02
N ALA A 412 -29.19 -1.16 -34.05
CA ALA A 412 -28.71 -0.45 -35.23
C ALA A 412 -27.40 0.25 -34.86
N VAL A 413 -26.36 0.05 -35.67
CA VAL A 413 -25.03 0.62 -35.44
C VAL A 413 -24.66 1.46 -36.65
N VAL A 414 -24.29 2.72 -36.41
CA VAL A 414 -23.82 3.64 -37.44
C VAL A 414 -22.39 4.02 -37.09
N ASP A 415 -21.45 3.59 -37.92
CA ASP A 415 -20.02 3.89 -37.76
C ASP A 415 -19.42 4.35 -39.09
N PRO A 416 -18.99 5.62 -39.20
CA PRO A 416 -18.36 6.15 -40.41
C PRO A 416 -17.04 5.45 -40.79
N HIS A 417 -16.37 4.80 -39.84
CA HIS A 417 -15.06 4.18 -40.06
C HIS A 417 -15.13 2.67 -40.32
N GLY A 418 -16.23 2.00 -39.95
CA GLY A 418 -16.45 0.56 -40.15
C GLY A 418 -15.83 -0.35 -39.08
N ASP A 419 -14.78 0.09 -38.38
CA ASP A 419 -14.06 -0.71 -37.36
C ASP A 419 -14.99 -1.29 -36.27
N LEU A 420 -16.01 -0.55 -35.84
CA LEU A 420 -16.97 -1.01 -34.82
C LEU A 420 -17.90 -2.08 -35.40
N ILE A 421 -18.33 -1.91 -36.65
CA ILE A 421 -19.24 -2.83 -37.34
C ILE A 421 -18.55 -4.17 -37.54
N GLU A 422 -17.32 -4.19 -38.04
CA GLU A 422 -16.55 -5.44 -38.24
C GLU A 422 -16.40 -6.24 -36.95
N LYS A 423 -16.09 -5.54 -35.84
CA LYS A 423 -15.99 -6.17 -34.50
C LYS A 423 -17.30 -6.79 -34.05
N ILE A 424 -18.42 -6.11 -34.26
CA ILE A 424 -19.73 -6.61 -33.86
C ILE A 424 -20.12 -7.82 -34.74
N LEU A 425 -19.92 -7.73 -36.06
CA LEU A 425 -20.20 -8.82 -37.00
C LEU A 425 -19.47 -10.12 -36.61
N GLY A 426 -18.20 -10.01 -36.21
CA GLY A 426 -17.41 -11.15 -35.74
C GLY A 426 -17.89 -11.77 -34.41
N LEU A 427 -18.81 -11.13 -33.69
CA LEU A 427 -19.33 -11.57 -32.39
C LEU A 427 -20.82 -11.97 -32.42
N ILE A 428 -21.47 -11.88 -33.59
CA ILE A 428 -22.87 -12.29 -33.75
C ILE A 428 -22.99 -13.82 -33.62
N PRO A 429 -23.93 -14.35 -32.83
CA PRO A 429 -24.19 -15.79 -32.78
C PRO A 429 -24.74 -16.32 -34.11
N GLU A 430 -24.31 -17.51 -34.53
CA GLU A 430 -24.71 -18.14 -35.81
C GLU A 430 -26.23 -18.15 -36.05
N LYS A 431 -27.01 -18.40 -34.99
CA LYS A 431 -28.49 -18.41 -35.03
C LYS A 431 -29.14 -17.08 -35.46
N ARG A 432 -28.39 -15.98 -35.53
CA ARG A 432 -28.87 -14.63 -35.89
C ARG A 432 -28.31 -14.14 -37.23
N PHE A 433 -27.51 -14.94 -37.96
CA PHE A 433 -26.85 -14.47 -39.19
C PHE A 433 -27.83 -14.00 -40.27
N GLU A 434 -28.97 -14.67 -40.40
CA GLU A 434 -30.03 -14.30 -41.35
C GLU A 434 -30.74 -12.97 -40.99
N ASP A 435 -30.59 -12.49 -39.75
CA ASP A 435 -31.19 -11.23 -39.29
C ASP A 435 -30.28 -10.02 -39.56
N VAL A 436 -29.07 -10.23 -40.10
CA VAL A 436 -28.04 -9.19 -40.22
C VAL A 436 -28.17 -8.45 -41.55
N ILE A 437 -28.35 -7.14 -41.47
CA ILE A 437 -28.31 -6.22 -42.61
C ILE A 437 -27.09 -5.31 -42.45
N VAL A 438 -26.18 -5.35 -43.42
CA VAL A 438 -25.01 -4.46 -43.48
C VAL A 438 -25.18 -3.52 -44.65
N PHE A 439 -25.31 -2.22 -44.36
CA PHE A 439 -25.41 -1.17 -45.37
C PHE A 439 -24.09 -0.41 -45.49
N ASP A 440 -23.35 -0.67 -46.57
CA ASP A 440 -22.17 0.08 -46.95
C ASP A 440 -22.41 0.75 -48.32
N PRO A 441 -22.58 2.09 -48.37
CA PRO A 441 -22.75 2.83 -49.62
C PRO A 441 -21.57 2.71 -50.60
N SER A 442 -20.39 2.27 -50.13
CA SER A 442 -19.20 2.09 -50.94
C SER A 442 -19.09 0.69 -51.56
N ASP A 443 -19.87 -0.28 -51.09
CA ASP A 443 -19.87 -1.64 -51.61
C ASP A 443 -20.53 -1.71 -52.99
N ARG A 444 -19.70 -1.94 -54.02
CA ARG A 444 -20.14 -2.06 -55.42
C ARG A 444 -20.57 -3.49 -55.79
N TRP A 445 -20.21 -4.48 -54.99
CA TRP A 445 -20.47 -5.89 -55.26
C TRP A 445 -21.81 -6.34 -54.68
N ARG A 446 -22.18 -5.79 -53.51
CA ARG A 446 -23.48 -6.04 -52.87
C ARG A 446 -24.18 -4.73 -52.46
N PRO A 447 -24.56 -3.87 -53.42
CA PRO A 447 -25.23 -2.62 -53.11
C PRO A 447 -26.63 -2.89 -52.53
N LEU A 448 -26.96 -2.22 -51.44
CA LEU A 448 -28.32 -2.15 -50.91
C LEU A 448 -28.98 -0.86 -51.41
N GLY A 449 -30.19 -0.98 -51.97
CA GLY A 449 -30.99 0.17 -52.36
C GLY A 449 -31.70 0.77 -51.15
N LEU A 450 -31.56 2.08 -50.97
CA LEU A 450 -32.36 2.86 -50.02
C LEU A 450 -33.15 3.90 -50.81
N ASN A 451 -34.46 3.71 -50.92
CA ASN A 451 -35.34 4.69 -51.54
C ASN A 451 -35.90 5.64 -50.48
N MET A 452 -35.34 6.85 -50.40
CA MET A 452 -35.81 7.86 -49.44
C MET A 452 -37.20 8.43 -49.78
N LEU A 453 -37.74 8.10 -50.96
CA LEU A 453 -39.07 8.51 -51.43
C LEU A 453 -40.11 7.38 -51.31
N GLU A 454 -39.74 6.24 -50.75
CA GLU A 454 -40.66 5.13 -50.53
C GLU A 454 -41.72 5.53 -49.49
N CYS A 455 -43.00 5.45 -49.86
CA CYS A 455 -44.12 5.78 -48.99
C CYS A 455 -45.26 4.78 -49.18
N ASP A 456 -46.02 4.51 -48.12
CA ASP A 456 -47.25 3.72 -48.23
C ASP A 456 -48.36 4.61 -48.83
N LEU A 457 -48.82 4.24 -50.03
CA LEU A 457 -49.88 4.97 -50.73
C LEU A 457 -51.23 4.96 -49.97
N ASN A 458 -51.40 4.03 -49.03
CA ASN A 458 -52.58 3.98 -48.15
C ASN A 458 -52.50 4.99 -46.99
N ARG A 459 -51.36 5.67 -46.81
CA ARG A 459 -51.08 6.63 -45.74
C ARG A 459 -50.56 7.96 -46.31
N PRO A 460 -51.43 8.82 -46.87
CA PRO A 460 -51.04 10.05 -47.55
C PRO A 460 -50.22 11.02 -46.69
N GLU A 461 -50.34 10.94 -45.36
CA GLU A 461 -49.55 11.71 -44.41
C GLU A 461 -48.04 11.42 -44.50
N GLU A 462 -47.65 10.20 -44.89
CA GLU A 462 -46.25 9.80 -45.05
C GLU A 462 -45.56 10.60 -46.15
N LYS A 463 -46.28 10.92 -47.24
CA LYS A 463 -45.75 11.73 -48.34
C LYS A 463 -45.32 13.12 -47.86
N THR A 464 -46.12 13.75 -47.00
CA THR A 464 -45.79 15.06 -46.43
C THR A 464 -44.63 14.97 -45.44
N PHE A 465 -44.59 13.90 -44.63
CA PHE A 465 -43.47 13.63 -43.72
C PHE A 465 -42.15 13.47 -44.48
N ILE A 466 -42.12 12.61 -45.51
CA ILE A 466 -40.95 12.37 -46.35
C ILE A 466 -40.48 13.66 -47.04
N ALA A 467 -41.40 14.44 -47.63
CA ALA A 467 -41.05 15.70 -48.26
C ALA A 467 -40.39 16.68 -47.27
N ASN A 468 -40.91 16.76 -46.03
CA ASN A 468 -40.33 17.60 -44.99
C ASN A 468 -38.98 17.07 -44.47
N GLU A 469 -38.82 15.75 -44.31
CA GLU A 469 -37.54 15.14 -43.90
C GLU A 469 -36.46 15.33 -44.97
N MET A 470 -36.82 15.13 -46.25
CA MET A 470 -35.94 15.44 -47.37
C MET A 470 -35.53 16.91 -47.35
N GLN A 471 -36.46 17.83 -47.14
CA GLN A 471 -36.12 19.24 -46.97
C GLN A 471 -35.18 19.48 -45.78
N GLY A 472 -35.43 18.83 -44.64
CA GLY A 472 -34.58 18.90 -43.45
C GLY A 472 -33.16 18.39 -43.69
N ILE A 473 -32.99 17.32 -44.48
CA ILE A 473 -31.69 16.79 -44.89
C ILE A 473 -30.96 17.82 -45.77
N PHE A 474 -31.62 18.35 -46.79
CA PHE A 474 -31.04 19.35 -47.69
C PHE A 474 -30.62 20.61 -46.91
N ASN A 475 -31.44 21.10 -45.99
CA ASN A 475 -31.14 22.28 -45.17
C ASN A 475 -29.95 22.07 -44.21
N LYS A 476 -29.66 20.83 -43.81
CA LYS A 476 -28.47 20.50 -43.01
C LYS A 476 -27.21 20.36 -43.86
N LEU A 477 -27.34 19.87 -45.09
CA LEU A 477 -26.22 19.60 -45.99
C LEU A 477 -25.75 20.84 -46.76
N PHE A 478 -26.67 21.75 -47.09
CA PHE A 478 -26.39 22.94 -47.88
C PHE A 478 -26.61 24.22 -47.08
N LEU A 479 -25.83 25.26 -47.36
CA LEU A 479 -25.97 26.57 -46.69
C LEU A 479 -27.29 27.22 -47.12
N ALA A 480 -28.02 27.81 -46.16
CA ALA A 480 -29.28 28.52 -46.43
C ALA A 480 -29.14 29.62 -47.52
N GLU A 481 -27.94 30.20 -47.66
CA GLU A 481 -27.60 31.20 -48.68
C GLU A 481 -27.58 30.62 -50.12
N THR A 482 -27.33 29.31 -50.26
CA THR A 482 -27.35 28.60 -51.55
C THR A 482 -28.73 28.06 -51.92
N MET A 483 -29.64 27.90 -50.95
CA MET A 483 -31.00 27.39 -51.14
C MET A 483 -32.02 28.42 -50.65
N GLY A 484 -32.42 29.32 -51.55
CA GLY A 484 -33.44 30.32 -51.25
C GLY A 484 -34.86 29.73 -51.13
N PRO A 485 -35.84 30.50 -50.63
CA PRO A 485 -37.22 30.07 -50.42
C PRO A 485 -37.91 29.45 -51.65
N MET A 486 -37.51 29.90 -52.85
CA MET A 486 -38.02 29.36 -54.11
C MET A 486 -37.59 27.91 -54.34
N PHE A 487 -36.34 27.56 -54.02
CA PHE A 487 -35.86 26.17 -54.16
C PHE A 487 -36.62 25.25 -53.23
N GLU A 488 -36.81 25.66 -51.97
CA GLU A 488 -37.59 24.91 -50.98
C GLU A 488 -39.03 24.67 -51.46
N GLN A 489 -39.68 25.71 -51.97
CA GLN A 489 -41.06 25.62 -52.47
C GLN A 489 -41.17 24.69 -53.68
N TYR A 490 -40.25 24.78 -54.63
CA TYR A 490 -40.24 23.89 -55.81
C TYR A 490 -39.94 22.44 -55.45
N MET A 491 -38.91 22.20 -54.62
CA MET A 491 -38.55 20.86 -54.17
C MET A 491 -39.70 20.21 -53.42
N LYS A 492 -40.33 20.92 -52.48
CA LYS A 492 -41.48 20.41 -51.73
C LYS A 492 -42.64 20.05 -52.66
N ASN A 493 -43.01 20.93 -53.58
CA ASN A 493 -44.09 20.65 -54.52
C ASN A 493 -43.77 19.48 -55.46
N ALA A 494 -42.52 19.35 -55.91
CA ALA A 494 -42.08 18.26 -56.77
C ALA A 494 -42.09 16.90 -56.04
N LEU A 495 -41.71 16.86 -54.76
CA LEU A 495 -41.77 15.66 -53.93
C LEU A 495 -43.21 15.26 -53.56
N LEU A 496 -44.16 16.20 -53.65
CA LEU A 496 -45.59 15.97 -53.39
C LEU A 496 -46.38 15.55 -54.65
N LEU A 497 -45.79 15.60 -55.85
CA LEU A 497 -46.34 14.98 -57.06
C LEU A 497 -46.24 13.45 -56.96
#